data_AF-A0A816V9B6-F1
#
_entry.id   AF-A0A816V9B6-F1
#
_cell.length_a   1.000
_cell.length_b   1.000
_cell.length_c   1.000
_cell.angle_alpha   90.00
_cell.angle_beta   90.00
_cell.angle_gamma   90.00
#
_symmetry.space_group_name_H-M   'P 1'
#
loop_
_entity.id
_entity.type
_entity.pdbx_description
1 polymer ?
#
loop_
_entity_poly.entity_id
_entity_poly.type
_entity_poly.pdbx_seq_one_letter_code
_entity_poly.pdbx_strand_id
1 'polypeptide(L)'
;MDESSQWASAWQLRELFVVLLIYCEVNDPLKLWMHCWKSLGEDILHMQRRRLEFESLNLTDEEVQQYVLLELQKLLNDHDKSLADFPDMPLPEKNTLSNVKNSMIQEEKNYNADEENKTHSELFSKLNSEQLSVYEAVMDSVINCKGKLFFLYGPGGTGKTYVYRTLISKLRSEKRIVLPVASSGIAATLMPGGRTAHSRFKIPIDIHENSM
;
A
#
# COMPACT_ATOMS: atom_id res chain seq x y z
N MET A 1 16.01 -12.72 26.31
CA MET A 1 15.74 -12.14 24.97
C MET A 1 17.02 -11.69 24.29
N ASP A 2 17.94 -11.02 24.98
CA ASP A 2 19.20 -10.53 24.40
C ASP A 2 20.13 -11.61 23.83
N GLU A 3 20.14 -12.83 24.41
CA GLU A 3 20.88 -13.97 23.82
C GLU A 3 20.14 -14.54 22.60
N SER A 4 18.81 -14.66 22.62
CA SER A 4 18.04 -15.23 21.50
C SER A 4 17.94 -14.32 20.29
N SER A 5 18.04 -12.99 20.47
CA SER A 5 18.01 -12.01 19.37
C SER A 5 19.24 -12.07 18.45
N GLN A 6 20.31 -12.78 18.85
CA GLN A 6 21.50 -12.93 18.03
C GLN A 6 21.39 -14.05 16.97
N TRP A 7 20.43 -14.98 17.12
CA TRP A 7 20.29 -16.16 16.25
C TRP A 7 18.87 -16.44 15.75
N ALA A 8 17.83 -15.82 16.32
CA ALA A 8 16.44 -16.04 15.96
C ALA A 8 15.89 -14.96 15.01
N SER A 9 15.00 -15.38 14.09
CA SER A 9 14.26 -14.45 13.23
C SER A 9 13.24 -13.63 14.02
N ALA A 10 12.92 -12.42 13.55
CA ALA A 10 11.90 -11.56 14.17
C ALA A 10 10.54 -12.26 14.36
N TRP A 11 10.15 -13.16 13.46
CA TRP A 11 8.96 -13.99 13.62
C TRP A 11 9.06 -14.96 14.81
N GLN A 12 10.17 -15.69 14.95
CA GLN A 12 10.40 -16.58 16.10
C GLN A 12 10.46 -15.81 17.42
N LEU A 13 11.01 -14.59 17.40
CA LEU A 13 11.02 -13.72 18.58
C LEU A 13 9.60 -13.27 18.97
N ARG A 14 8.70 -13.04 17.99
CA ARG A 14 7.28 -12.76 18.26
C ARG A 14 6.57 -13.95 18.90
N GLU A 15 6.80 -15.18 18.42
CA GLU A 15 6.26 -16.38 19.05
C GLU A 15 6.78 -16.55 20.48
N LEU A 16 8.09 -16.40 20.69
CA LEU A 16 8.70 -16.48 22.01
C LEU A 16 8.11 -15.42 22.96
N PHE A 17 7.91 -14.19 22.48
CA PHE A 17 7.30 -13.12 23.24
C PHE A 17 5.86 -13.50 23.67
N VAL A 18 5.07 -14.07 22.78
CA VAL A 18 3.71 -14.55 23.07
C VAL A 18 3.72 -15.68 24.10
N VAL A 19 4.63 -16.66 23.95
CA VAL A 19 4.79 -17.75 24.93
C VAL A 19 5.16 -17.20 26.30
N LEU A 20 6.08 -16.23 26.38
CA LEU A 20 6.44 -15.58 27.64
C LEU A 20 5.24 -14.87 28.26
N LEU A 21 4.44 -14.14 27.48
CA LEU A 21 3.23 -13.51 27.99
C LEU A 21 2.23 -14.54 28.52
N ILE A 22 2.00 -15.64 27.80
CA ILE A 22 0.96 -16.62 28.15
C ILE A 22 1.36 -17.46 29.37
N TYR A 23 2.61 -17.93 29.40
CA TYR A 23 3.04 -19.02 30.29
C TYR A 23 4.08 -18.61 31.34
N CYS A 24 4.66 -17.41 31.21
CA CYS A 24 5.54 -16.88 32.25
C CYS A 24 4.83 -15.75 32.99
N GLU A 25 4.93 -15.73 34.32
CA GLU A 25 4.48 -14.59 35.13
C GLU A 25 5.42 -13.41 34.87
N VAL A 26 5.18 -12.69 33.77
CA VAL A 26 5.93 -11.49 33.43
C VAL A 26 5.46 -10.37 34.36
N ASN A 27 6.29 -10.02 35.33
CA ASN A 27 6.00 -8.97 36.31
C ASN A 27 5.74 -7.58 35.68
N ASP A 28 6.32 -7.31 34.51
CA ASP A 28 6.16 -6.04 33.79
C ASP A 28 6.21 -6.26 32.26
N PRO A 29 5.07 -6.58 31.63
CA PRO A 29 4.96 -6.80 30.19
C PRO A 29 5.36 -5.58 29.37
N LEU A 30 5.07 -4.37 29.87
CA LEU A 30 5.38 -3.11 29.19
C LEU A 30 6.89 -2.90 29.10
N LYS A 31 7.63 -3.15 30.18
CA LYS A 31 9.10 -3.04 30.18
C LYS A 31 9.74 -4.06 29.24
N LEU A 32 9.20 -5.29 29.20
CA LEU A 32 9.66 -6.30 28.25
C LEU A 32 9.44 -5.82 26.80
N TRP A 33 8.22 -5.35 26.49
CA TRP A 33 7.88 -4.76 25.20
C TRP A 33 8.82 -3.62 24.80
N MET A 34 9.03 -2.63 25.67
CA MET A 34 9.89 -1.47 25.41
C MET A 34 11.33 -1.87 25.09
N HIS A 35 11.81 -2.97 25.67
CA HIS A 35 13.17 -3.48 25.44
C HIS A 35 13.30 -4.24 24.12
N CYS A 36 12.28 -4.99 23.69
CA CYS A 36 12.41 -5.93 22.58
C CYS A 36 11.65 -5.57 21.29
N TRP A 37 10.74 -4.59 21.29
CA TRP A 37 9.86 -4.33 20.13
C TRP A 37 10.62 -4.09 18.82
N LYS A 38 11.83 -3.49 18.88
CA LYS A 38 12.68 -3.27 17.70
C LYS A 38 13.09 -4.59 17.05
N SER A 39 13.51 -5.56 17.86
CA SER A 39 13.89 -6.90 17.39
C SER A 39 12.67 -7.70 16.91
N LEU A 40 11.49 -7.50 17.53
CA LEU A 40 10.23 -8.09 17.08
C LEU A 40 9.74 -7.50 15.74
N GLY A 41 10.17 -6.28 15.43
CA GLY A 41 9.74 -5.49 14.28
C GLY A 41 10.73 -5.40 13.13
N GLU A 42 11.91 -6.02 13.24
CA GLU A 42 13.00 -5.88 12.27
C GLU A 42 12.58 -6.27 10.84
N ASP A 43 11.76 -7.31 10.72
CA ASP A 43 11.28 -7.82 9.43
C ASP A 43 10.02 -7.10 8.91
N ILE A 44 9.37 -6.25 9.72
CA ILE A 44 8.06 -5.66 9.40
C ILE A 44 8.14 -4.82 8.13
N LEU A 45 9.17 -3.97 8.00
CA LEU A 45 9.32 -3.14 6.81
C LEU A 45 9.43 -4.00 5.53
N HIS A 46 10.25 -5.04 5.57
CA HIS A 46 10.41 -5.98 4.46
C HIS A 46 9.11 -6.75 4.19
N MET A 47 8.44 -7.22 5.24
CA MET A 47 7.17 -7.92 5.13
C MET A 47 6.09 -7.03 4.50
N GLN A 48 5.98 -5.77 4.91
CA GLN A 48 5.02 -4.82 4.34
C GLN A 48 5.39 -4.43 2.90
N ARG A 49 6.67 -4.22 2.58
CA ARG A 49 7.11 -3.98 1.19
C ARG A 49 6.71 -5.14 0.27
N ARG A 50 6.89 -6.40 0.71
CA ARG A 50 6.46 -7.58 -0.07
C ARG A 50 4.94 -7.70 -0.16
N ARG A 51 4.22 -7.42 0.93
CA ARG A 51 2.76 -7.50 0.99
C ARG A 51 2.08 -6.44 0.13
N LEU A 52 2.61 -5.22 0.12
CA LEU A 52 2.10 -4.06 -0.60
C LEU A 52 2.70 -3.89 -2.01
N GLU A 53 3.74 -4.66 -2.33
CA GLU A 53 4.53 -4.54 -3.57
C GLU A 53 5.01 -3.10 -3.81
N PHE A 54 5.49 -2.45 -2.73
CA PHE A 54 5.91 -1.05 -2.74
C PHE A 54 7.30 -0.93 -2.13
N GLU A 55 8.34 -0.97 -2.98
CA GLU A 55 9.74 -1.01 -2.54
C GLU A 55 10.21 0.28 -1.84
N SER A 56 9.62 1.43 -2.18
CA SER A 56 9.94 2.71 -1.56
C SER A 56 9.15 2.99 -0.27
N LEU A 57 8.42 2.01 0.27
CA LEU A 57 7.78 2.13 1.58
C LEU A 57 8.85 2.40 2.63
N ASN A 58 8.63 3.43 3.44
CA ASN A 58 9.34 3.66 4.70
C ASN A 58 8.29 3.79 5.80
N LEU A 59 8.57 3.17 6.94
CA LEU A 59 7.69 3.19 8.10
C LEU A 59 8.39 3.95 9.23
N THR A 60 7.64 4.73 10.00
CA THR A 60 8.16 5.31 11.24
C THR A 60 8.23 4.26 12.35
N ASP A 61 8.98 4.54 13.42
CA ASP A 61 9.09 3.66 14.58
C ASP A 61 7.70 3.38 15.19
N GLU A 62 6.82 4.39 15.22
CA GLU A 62 5.44 4.23 15.70
C GLU A 62 4.64 3.28 14.80
N GLU A 63 4.76 3.40 13.48
CA GLU A 63 4.08 2.51 12.54
C GLU A 63 4.59 1.06 12.65
N VAL A 64 5.90 0.88 12.81
CA VAL A 64 6.49 -0.45 13.05
C VAL A 64 5.94 -1.07 14.33
N GLN A 65 5.90 -0.32 15.44
CA GLN A 65 5.31 -0.79 16.69
C GLN A 65 3.85 -1.25 16.50
N GLN A 66 3.05 -0.45 15.80
CA GLN A 66 1.65 -0.78 15.51
C GLN A 66 1.51 -2.08 14.71
N TYR A 67 2.36 -2.31 13.70
CA TYR A 67 2.36 -3.56 12.95
C TYR A 67 2.81 -4.77 13.79
N VAL A 68 3.82 -4.59 14.65
CA VAL A 68 4.24 -5.66 15.56
C VAL A 68 3.10 -6.05 16.50
N LEU A 69 2.41 -5.06 17.09
CA LEU A 69 1.26 -5.32 17.96
C LEU A 69 0.13 -6.06 17.24
N LEU A 70 -0.11 -5.76 15.96
CA LEU A 70 -1.08 -6.52 15.16
C LEU A 70 -0.65 -7.98 14.95
N GLU A 71 0.63 -8.25 14.69
CA GLU A 71 1.11 -9.63 14.55
C GLU A 71 1.07 -10.38 15.88
N LEU A 72 1.43 -9.73 16.99
CA LEU A 72 1.30 -10.32 18.33
C LEU A 72 -0.16 -10.61 18.68
N GLN A 73 -1.09 -9.72 18.34
CA GLN A 73 -2.52 -9.94 18.55
C GLN A 73 -3.04 -11.16 17.81
N LYS A 74 -2.56 -11.44 16.59
CA LYS A 74 -2.94 -12.64 15.84
C LYS A 74 -2.42 -13.91 16.53
N LEU A 75 -1.14 -13.92 16.89
CA LEU A 75 -0.52 -15.06 17.57
C LEU A 75 -1.18 -15.33 18.93
N LEU A 76 -1.61 -14.29 19.65
CA LEU A 76 -2.36 -14.44 20.89
C LEU A 76 -3.76 -15.00 20.67
N ASN A 77 -4.45 -14.59 19.59
CA ASN A 77 -5.77 -15.12 19.26
C ASN A 77 -5.72 -16.63 18.98
N ASP A 78 -4.61 -17.14 18.41
CA ASP A 78 -4.40 -18.58 18.21
C ASP A 78 -4.32 -19.36 19.55
N HIS A 79 -4.12 -18.65 20.66
CA HIS A 79 -4.13 -19.16 22.02
C HIS A 79 -5.35 -18.69 22.84
N ASP A 80 -6.41 -18.24 22.18
CA ASP A 80 -7.64 -17.71 22.80
C ASP A 80 -7.39 -16.55 23.79
N LYS A 81 -6.29 -15.81 23.61
CA LYS A 81 -5.96 -14.61 24.39
C LYS A 81 -5.90 -13.37 23.50
N SER A 82 -5.94 -12.20 24.13
CA SER A 82 -5.77 -10.90 23.49
C SER A 82 -4.71 -10.08 24.20
N LEU A 83 -4.13 -9.10 23.49
CA LEU A 83 -3.28 -8.09 24.13
C LEU A 83 -4.02 -7.36 25.26
N ALA A 84 -5.36 -7.27 25.18
CA ALA A 84 -6.19 -6.68 26.23
C ALA A 84 -6.21 -7.49 27.54
N ASP A 85 -5.79 -8.77 27.50
CA ASP A 85 -5.72 -9.63 28.69
C ASP A 85 -4.44 -9.40 29.50
N PHE A 86 -3.50 -8.62 28.97
CA PHE A 86 -2.23 -8.28 29.62
C PHE A 86 -2.25 -6.81 30.07
N PRO A 87 -2.25 -6.53 31.38
CA PRO A 87 -2.18 -5.17 31.90
C PRO A 87 -0.96 -4.44 31.33
N ASP A 88 -1.12 -3.14 31.05
CA ASP A 88 -0.08 -2.21 30.60
C ASP A 88 0.52 -2.47 29.21
N MET A 89 0.10 -3.53 28.50
CA MET A 89 0.48 -3.73 27.10
C MET A 89 -0.20 -2.70 26.19
N PRO A 90 0.55 -2.07 25.26
CA PRO A 90 -0.07 -1.18 24.28
C PRO A 90 -0.96 -1.98 23.34
N LEU A 91 -2.13 -1.44 23.04
CA LEU A 91 -3.06 -2.01 22.08
C LEU A 91 -2.80 -1.40 20.70
N PRO A 92 -2.91 -2.20 19.62
CA PRO A 92 -2.88 -1.64 18.29
C PRO A 92 -4.06 -0.69 18.12
N GLU A 93 -3.80 0.50 17.59
CA GLU A 93 -4.87 1.44 17.28
C GLU A 93 -5.82 0.80 16.27
N LYS A 94 -7.14 0.89 16.50
CA LYS A 94 -8.16 0.36 15.57
C LYS A 94 -8.02 0.90 14.14
N ASN A 95 -7.31 2.02 13.99
CA ASN A 95 -7.02 2.67 12.72
C ASN A 95 -5.78 2.10 11.99
N THR A 96 -5.01 1.17 12.54
CA THR A 96 -3.80 0.68 11.84
C THR A 96 -4.13 -0.10 10.55
N LEU A 97 -5.28 -0.79 10.49
CA LEU A 97 -5.81 -1.34 9.23
C LEU A 97 -6.31 -0.24 8.27
N SER A 98 -6.80 0.87 8.81
CA SER A 98 -7.10 2.06 8.01
C SER A 98 -5.83 2.77 7.54
N ASN A 99 -4.69 2.60 8.23
CA ASN A 99 -3.38 3.11 7.80
C ASN A 99 -2.81 2.31 6.62
N VAL A 100 -3.10 1.01 6.51
CA VAL A 100 -2.85 0.24 5.27
C VAL A 100 -3.71 0.75 4.10
N LYS A 101 -4.97 1.13 4.35
CA LYS A 101 -5.79 1.84 3.35
C LYS A 101 -5.22 3.25 3.07
N ASN A 102 -4.65 3.91 4.07
CA ASN A 102 -3.95 5.17 3.89
C ASN A 102 -2.70 4.99 3.05
N SER A 103 -2.02 3.83 3.04
CA SER A 103 -0.84 3.60 2.19
C SER A 103 -1.15 3.75 0.71
N MET A 104 -2.23 3.15 0.17
CA MET A 104 -2.60 3.35 -1.24
C MET A 104 -2.99 4.81 -1.56
N ILE A 105 -3.62 5.49 -0.61
CA ILE A 105 -3.98 6.90 -0.74
C ILE A 105 -2.73 7.80 -0.62
N GLN A 106 -1.78 7.43 0.25
CA GLN A 106 -0.50 8.10 0.45
C GLN A 106 0.38 7.91 -0.77
N GLU A 107 0.43 6.73 -1.39
CA GLU A 107 1.08 6.52 -2.69
C GLU A 107 0.61 7.55 -3.71
N GLU A 108 -0.71 7.77 -3.82
CA GLU A 108 -1.27 8.75 -4.76
C GLU A 108 -1.09 10.21 -4.32
N LYS A 109 -0.91 10.47 -3.01
CA LYS A 109 -0.64 11.82 -2.48
C LYS A 109 0.84 12.18 -2.44
N ASN A 110 1.74 11.21 -2.54
CA ASN A 110 3.19 11.40 -2.48
C ASN A 110 3.79 11.88 -3.81
N TYR A 111 3.01 11.89 -4.89
CA TYR A 111 3.45 12.49 -6.15
C TYR A 111 3.71 13.99 -5.98
N ASN A 112 4.82 14.47 -6.54
CA ASN A 112 5.14 15.88 -6.54
C ASN A 112 4.18 16.64 -7.48
N ALA A 113 3.27 17.41 -6.89
CA ALA A 113 2.25 18.14 -7.63
C ALA A 113 2.84 19.11 -8.67
N ASP A 114 3.99 19.73 -8.37
CA ASP A 114 4.64 20.68 -9.27
C ASP A 114 5.28 19.98 -10.48
N GLU A 115 5.89 18.81 -10.28
CA GLU A 115 6.44 17.99 -11.36
C GLU A 115 5.33 17.41 -12.25
N GLU A 116 4.23 16.95 -11.65
CA GLU A 116 3.07 16.49 -12.40
C GLU A 116 2.42 17.63 -13.19
N ASN A 117 2.41 18.86 -12.66
CA ASN A 117 1.90 20.03 -13.40
C ASN A 117 2.78 20.39 -14.61
N LYS A 118 4.11 20.31 -14.47
CA LYS A 118 5.05 20.50 -15.59
C LYS A 118 4.84 19.44 -16.66
N THR A 119 4.79 18.17 -16.24
CA THR A 119 4.52 17.02 -17.12
C THR A 119 3.19 17.19 -17.85
N HIS A 120 2.13 17.58 -17.13
CA HIS A 120 0.83 17.88 -17.71
C HIS A 120 0.92 18.97 -18.78
N SER A 121 1.58 20.09 -18.48
CA SER A 121 1.70 21.22 -19.41
C SER A 121 2.42 20.83 -20.70
N GLU A 122 3.50 20.03 -20.60
CA GLU A 122 4.25 19.52 -21.73
C GLU A 122 3.43 18.56 -22.60
N LEU A 123 2.65 17.67 -21.98
CA LEU A 123 1.82 16.70 -22.70
C LEU A 123 0.58 17.36 -23.31
N PHE A 124 -0.06 18.26 -22.55
CA PHE A 124 -1.30 18.93 -22.96
C PHE A 124 -1.09 19.80 -24.21
N SER A 125 0.03 20.52 -24.28
CA SER A 125 0.37 21.36 -25.44
C SER A 125 0.56 20.59 -26.76
N LYS A 126 0.76 19.26 -26.68
CA LYS A 126 1.03 18.38 -27.83
C LYS A 126 -0.17 17.49 -28.19
N LEU A 127 -1.31 17.63 -27.51
CA LEU A 127 -2.51 16.89 -27.88
C LEU A 127 -3.02 17.34 -29.25
N ASN A 128 -3.40 16.37 -30.07
CA ASN A 128 -4.15 16.67 -31.29
C ASN A 128 -5.63 16.97 -30.98
N SER A 129 -6.39 17.43 -31.97
CA SER A 129 -7.79 17.83 -31.79
C SER A 129 -8.70 16.70 -31.26
N GLU A 130 -8.54 15.48 -31.75
CA GLU A 130 -9.33 14.32 -31.30
C GLU A 130 -9.00 13.96 -29.85
N GLN A 131 -7.72 13.89 -29.51
CA GLN A 131 -7.26 13.62 -28.15
C GLN A 131 -7.69 14.72 -27.17
N LEU A 132 -7.66 15.99 -27.59
CA LEU A 132 -8.13 17.12 -26.81
C LEU A 132 -9.62 16.99 -26.49
N SER A 133 -10.44 16.62 -27.49
CA SER A 133 -11.88 16.43 -27.27
C SER A 133 -12.19 15.34 -26.23
N VAL A 134 -11.43 14.24 -26.24
CA VAL A 134 -11.55 13.17 -25.25
C VAL A 134 -11.12 13.67 -23.87
N TYR A 135 -9.99 14.37 -23.79
CA TYR A 135 -9.48 14.94 -22.56
C TYR A 135 -10.51 15.88 -21.91
N GLU A 136 -11.08 16.81 -22.69
CA GLU A 136 -12.09 17.76 -22.23
C GLU A 136 -13.35 17.05 -21.71
N ALA A 137 -13.84 16.04 -22.44
CA ALA A 137 -15.02 15.27 -22.03
C ALA A 137 -14.81 14.53 -20.70
N VAL A 138 -13.63 13.95 -20.50
CA VAL A 138 -13.28 13.25 -19.24
C VAL A 138 -13.11 14.27 -18.11
N MET A 139 -12.38 15.37 -18.33
CA MET A 139 -12.16 16.40 -17.32
C MET A 139 -13.46 17.09 -16.89
N ASP A 140 -14.38 17.38 -17.82
CA ASP A 140 -15.70 17.89 -17.50
C ASP A 140 -16.47 16.94 -16.57
N SER A 141 -16.43 15.63 -16.85
CA SER A 141 -17.07 14.63 -15.99
C SER A 141 -16.46 14.58 -14.59
N VAL A 142 -15.14 14.72 -14.47
CA VAL A 142 -14.43 14.69 -13.19
C VAL A 142 -14.67 15.96 -12.38
N ILE A 143 -14.56 17.14 -13.01
CA ILE A 143 -14.73 18.43 -12.34
C ILE A 143 -16.17 18.59 -11.84
N ASN A 144 -17.15 18.19 -12.65
CA ASN A 144 -18.57 18.30 -12.32
C ASN A 144 -19.13 17.06 -11.62
N CYS A 145 -18.28 16.13 -11.16
CA CYS A 145 -18.67 14.93 -10.43
C CYS A 145 -19.80 14.11 -11.09
N LYS A 146 -19.80 14.04 -12.44
CA LYS A 146 -20.88 13.39 -13.21
C LYS A 146 -20.82 11.85 -13.16
N GLY A 147 -19.71 11.27 -12.70
CA GLY A 147 -19.56 9.81 -12.52
C GLY A 147 -19.65 9.00 -13.81
N LYS A 148 -19.31 9.57 -14.97
CA LYS A 148 -19.41 8.88 -16.26
C LYS A 148 -18.33 7.82 -16.45
N LEU A 149 -18.68 6.79 -17.21
CA LEU A 149 -17.75 5.78 -17.74
C LEU A 149 -17.44 6.11 -19.20
N PHE A 150 -16.16 6.07 -19.56
CA PHE A 150 -15.69 6.32 -20.93
C PHE A 150 -14.95 5.10 -21.48
N PHE A 151 -15.18 4.81 -22.75
CA PHE A 151 -14.41 3.82 -23.50
C PHE A 151 -13.69 4.52 -24.66
N LEU A 152 -12.37 4.64 -24.54
CA LEU A 152 -11.54 5.26 -25.57
C LEU A 152 -11.09 4.20 -26.58
N TYR A 153 -11.69 4.25 -27.76
CA TYR A 153 -11.34 3.36 -28.86
C TYR A 153 -10.40 4.06 -29.86
N GLY A 154 -9.48 3.29 -30.44
CA GLY A 154 -8.64 3.75 -31.53
C GLY A 154 -7.63 2.69 -31.95
N PRO A 155 -7.17 2.69 -33.21
CA PRO A 155 -6.12 1.79 -33.69
C PRO A 155 -4.82 1.83 -32.87
N GLY A 156 -3.92 0.87 -33.11
CA GLY A 156 -2.57 0.91 -32.57
C GLY A 156 -1.86 2.21 -32.98
N GLY A 157 -1.08 2.81 -32.06
CA GLY A 157 -0.30 4.01 -32.36
C GLY A 157 -1.04 5.35 -32.28
N THR A 158 -2.36 5.38 -32.02
CA THR A 158 -3.13 6.65 -31.95
C THR A 158 -2.94 7.48 -30.67
N GLY A 159 -1.99 7.10 -29.80
CA GLY A 159 -1.68 7.86 -28.61
C GLY A 159 -2.71 7.74 -27.47
N LYS A 160 -3.50 6.67 -27.38
CA LYS A 160 -4.43 6.44 -26.23
C LYS A 160 -3.72 6.55 -24.88
N THR A 161 -2.57 5.89 -24.76
CA THR A 161 -1.72 5.96 -23.56
C THR A 161 -1.24 7.39 -23.28
N TYR A 162 -1.02 8.19 -24.32
CA TYR A 162 -0.66 9.59 -24.19
C TYR A 162 -1.78 10.39 -23.51
N VAL A 163 -3.03 10.21 -23.94
CA VAL A 163 -4.21 10.81 -23.31
C VAL A 163 -4.34 10.38 -21.84
N TYR A 164 -4.17 9.09 -21.53
CA TYR A 164 -4.20 8.61 -20.16
C TYR A 164 -3.12 9.27 -19.29
N ARG A 165 -1.88 9.38 -19.78
CA ARG A 165 -0.80 10.07 -19.06
C ARG A 165 -1.13 11.53 -18.80
N THR A 166 -1.65 12.25 -19.79
CA THR A 166 -2.03 13.66 -19.64
C THR A 166 -3.12 13.85 -18.58
N LEU A 167 -4.13 12.98 -18.57
CA LEU A 167 -5.20 12.98 -17.55
C LEU A 167 -4.64 12.68 -16.16
N ILE A 168 -3.81 11.63 -16.03
CA ILE A 168 -3.21 11.24 -14.74
C ILE A 168 -2.40 12.40 -14.16
N SER A 169 -1.51 13.00 -14.95
CA SER A 169 -0.67 14.11 -14.50
C SER A 169 -1.49 15.34 -14.11
N LYS A 170 -2.57 15.67 -14.84
CA LYS A 170 -3.46 16.77 -14.45
C LYS A 170 -4.11 16.52 -13.09
N LEU A 171 -4.67 15.32 -12.90
CA LEU A 171 -5.42 15.02 -11.68
C LEU A 171 -4.47 14.91 -10.47
N ARG A 172 -3.27 14.36 -10.66
CA ARG A 172 -2.26 14.31 -9.60
C ARG A 172 -1.66 15.68 -9.26
N SER A 173 -1.51 16.59 -10.23
CA SER A 173 -1.09 17.96 -9.93
C SER A 173 -2.11 18.70 -9.06
N GLU A 174 -3.39 18.32 -9.13
CA GLU A 174 -4.45 18.77 -8.23
C GLU A 174 -4.56 17.96 -6.93
N LYS A 175 -3.59 17.07 -6.66
CA LYS A 175 -3.57 16.14 -5.51
C LYS A 175 -4.81 15.23 -5.44
N ARG A 176 -5.45 14.95 -6.57
CA ARG A 176 -6.55 13.97 -6.66
C ARG A 176 -5.98 12.56 -6.74
N ILE A 177 -6.73 11.61 -6.21
CA ILE A 177 -6.37 10.18 -6.23
C ILE A 177 -6.73 9.62 -7.61
N VAL A 178 -5.74 9.01 -8.27
CA VAL A 178 -5.90 8.37 -9.57
C VAL A 178 -5.36 6.95 -9.47
N LEU A 179 -6.04 5.95 -10.00
CA LEU A 179 -5.57 4.55 -9.96
C LEU A 179 -5.33 4.04 -11.38
N PRO A 180 -4.13 4.23 -11.98
CA PRO A 180 -3.85 3.74 -13.31
C PRO A 180 -3.69 2.22 -13.27
N VAL A 181 -4.51 1.53 -14.06
CA VAL A 181 -4.55 0.07 -14.08
C VAL A 181 -4.49 -0.44 -15.51
N ALA A 182 -3.70 -1.49 -15.74
CA ALA A 182 -3.63 -2.20 -17.01
C ALA A 182 -3.82 -3.72 -16.82
N SER A 183 -4.08 -4.45 -17.91
CA SER A 183 -4.16 -5.90 -17.88
C SER A 183 -2.77 -6.56 -17.81
N SER A 184 -1.75 -5.97 -18.45
CA SER A 184 -0.37 -6.48 -18.49
C SER A 184 0.61 -5.56 -17.74
N GLY A 185 1.68 -6.13 -17.22
CA GLY A 185 2.74 -5.38 -16.54
C GLY A 185 3.40 -4.34 -17.45
N ILE A 186 3.69 -4.71 -18.70
CA ILE A 186 4.31 -3.81 -19.69
C ILE A 186 3.42 -2.59 -19.96
N ALA A 187 2.11 -2.79 -20.10
CA ALA A 187 1.17 -1.69 -20.31
C ALA A 187 1.04 -0.82 -19.05
N ALA A 188 1.14 -1.41 -17.86
CA ALA A 188 1.12 -0.67 -16.60
C ALA A 188 2.33 0.28 -16.49
N THR A 189 3.52 -0.16 -16.89
CA THR A 189 4.76 0.66 -16.85
C THR A 189 4.68 1.90 -17.74
N LEU A 190 3.83 1.91 -18.76
CA LEU A 190 3.64 3.08 -19.64
C LEU A 190 2.85 4.21 -18.96
N MET A 191 2.23 3.96 -17.80
CA MET A 191 1.52 4.96 -17.01
C MET A 191 2.26 5.21 -15.69
N PRO A 192 2.45 6.46 -15.26
CA PRO A 192 3.12 6.75 -13.99
C PRO A 192 2.35 6.11 -12.83
N GLY A 193 3.01 5.29 -12.03
CA GLY A 193 2.37 4.55 -10.94
C GLY A 193 1.40 3.44 -11.38
N GLY A 194 1.41 3.05 -12.65
CA GLY A 194 0.53 2.01 -13.16
C GLY A 194 0.84 0.65 -12.56
N ARG A 195 -0.22 -0.11 -12.24
CA ARG A 195 -0.13 -1.52 -11.82
C ARG A 195 -1.07 -2.40 -12.65
N THR A 196 -0.86 -3.72 -12.59
CA THR A 196 -1.84 -4.64 -13.17
C THR A 196 -3.12 -4.67 -12.35
N ALA A 197 -4.26 -4.98 -12.96
CA ALA A 197 -5.53 -5.10 -12.23
C ALA A 197 -5.45 -6.13 -11.10
N HIS A 198 -4.78 -7.26 -11.37
CA HIS A 198 -4.52 -8.31 -10.37
C HIS A 198 -3.73 -7.78 -9.18
N SER A 199 -2.64 -7.03 -9.40
CA SER A 199 -1.84 -6.46 -8.32
C SER A 199 -2.59 -5.33 -7.58
N ARG A 200 -3.26 -4.42 -8.30
CA ARG A 200 -3.91 -3.23 -7.71
C ARG A 200 -5.15 -3.60 -6.90
N PHE A 201 -5.97 -4.53 -7.39
CA PHE A 201 -7.24 -4.90 -6.76
C PHE A 201 -7.19 -6.24 -6.02
N LYS A 202 -6.03 -6.92 -6.00
CA LYS A 202 -5.85 -8.25 -5.39
C LYS A 202 -6.87 -9.25 -5.92
N ILE A 203 -7.08 -9.24 -7.23
CA ILE A 203 -7.99 -10.18 -7.91
C ILE A 203 -7.36 -11.57 -7.81
N PRO A 204 -8.05 -12.57 -7.21
CA PRO A 204 -7.52 -13.91 -7.11
C PRO A 204 -7.32 -14.52 -8.51
N ILE A 205 -6.23 -15.28 -8.66
CA ILE A 205 -5.97 -16.05 -9.87
C ILE A 205 -6.46 -17.47 -9.58
N ASP A 206 -7.49 -17.91 -10.29
CA ASP A 206 -7.93 -19.30 -10.25
C ASP A 206 -6.92 -20.15 -11.02
N ILE A 207 -6.10 -20.90 -10.29
CA ILE A 207 -5.12 -21.82 -10.86
C ILE A 207 -5.82 -23.17 -11.03
N HIS A 208 -6.09 -23.57 -12.27
CA HIS A 208 -6.60 -24.90 -12.58
C HIS A 208 -5.42 -25.82 -12.95
N GLU A 209 -5.55 -27.13 -12.69
CA GLU A 209 -4.48 -28.14 -12.91
C GLU A 209 -3.95 -28.19 -14.35
N ASN A 210 -4.66 -27.61 -15.32
CA ASN A 210 -4.25 -27.51 -16.73
C ASN A 210 -3.55 -26.19 -17.10
N SER A 211 -3.15 -25.37 -16.13
CA SER A 211 -2.49 -24.08 -16.37
C SER A 211 -0.96 -24.13 -16.44
N MET A 212 -0.36 -25.33 -16.50
CA MET A 212 1.07 -25.54 -16.80
C MET A 212 1.28 -26.09 -18.21
#